data_AF-A0A966WSA2-F1
#
_entry.id   AF-A0A966WSA2-F1
#
_cell.length_a   1.000
_cell.length_b   1.000
_cell.length_c   1.000
_cell.angle_alpha   90.00
_cell.angle_beta   90.00
_cell.angle_gamma   90.00
#
_symmetry.space_group_name_H-M   'P 1'
#
loop_
_entity.id
_entity.type
_entity.pdbx_description
1 polymer ?
#
loop_
_entity_poly.entity_id
_entity_poly.type
_entity_poly.pdbx_seq_one_letter_code
_entity_poly.pdbx_strand_id
1 'polypeptide(L)'
;MLELRRVQPQMPSAASLRAMFGLGAAEAEVALHLAEGMEVEAVAARRGTSVATVRSQIRAVLAKTATKGLRELSTLLLAMGRPGGG
;
A
#
# COMPACT_ATOMS: atom_id res chain seq x y z
N MET A 1 -8.66 -34.31 -11.15
CA MET A 1 -9.33 -33.03 -10.81
C MET A 1 -8.43 -32.30 -9.83
N LEU A 2 -7.58 -31.39 -10.31
CA LEU A 2 -6.63 -30.65 -9.47
C LEU A 2 -7.28 -29.30 -9.14
N GLU A 3 -7.68 -29.10 -7.88
CA GLU A 3 -8.10 -27.77 -7.42
C GLU A 3 -6.89 -26.84 -7.44
N LEU A 4 -6.82 -26.00 -8.49
CA LEU A 4 -5.92 -24.85 -8.53
C LEU A 4 -6.33 -23.92 -7.39
N ARG A 5 -5.73 -24.14 -6.22
CA ARG A 5 -5.81 -23.25 -5.05
C ARG A 5 -5.26 -21.90 -5.50
N ARG A 6 -6.15 -21.01 -5.95
CA ARG A 6 -5.79 -19.63 -6.30
C ARG A 6 -5.18 -19.01 -5.06
N VAL A 7 -3.87 -18.84 -5.07
CA VAL A 7 -3.18 -17.99 -4.11
C VAL A 7 -3.69 -16.59 -4.39
N GLN A 8 -4.64 -16.12 -3.57
CA GLN A 8 -5.09 -14.75 -3.66
C GLN A 8 -3.91 -13.85 -3.25
N PRO A 9 -3.59 -12.81 -4.03
CA PRO A 9 -2.64 -11.81 -3.58
C PRO A 9 -3.25 -11.08 -2.37
N GLN A 10 -2.76 -11.43 -1.19
CA GLN A 10 -3.05 -10.72 0.06
C GLN A 10 -2.18 -9.47 0.11
N MET A 11 -2.65 -8.36 0.69
CA MET A 11 -1.80 -7.18 0.87
C MET A 11 -0.81 -7.39 2.02
N PRO A 12 0.40 -6.79 1.95
CA PRO A 12 1.33 -6.79 3.07
C PRO A 12 0.72 -6.06 4.26
N SER A 13 1.12 -6.42 5.48
CA SER A 13 0.64 -5.70 6.67
C SER A 13 1.26 -4.30 6.75
N ALA A 14 0.57 -3.36 7.40
CA ALA A 14 1.13 -2.03 7.67
C ALA A 14 2.45 -2.12 8.44
N ALA A 15 2.57 -3.06 9.39
CA ALA A 15 3.80 -3.31 10.13
C ALA A 15 4.96 -3.72 9.20
N SER A 16 4.70 -4.59 8.22
CA SER A 16 5.68 -5.01 7.22
C SER A 16 6.18 -3.81 6.38
N LEU A 17 5.28 -2.93 5.95
CA LEU A 17 5.65 -1.75 5.18
C LEU A 17 6.52 -0.78 5.98
N ARG A 18 6.19 -0.60 7.26
CA ARG A 18 6.99 0.22 8.17
C ARG A 18 8.39 -0.37 8.37
N ALA A 19 8.49 -1.68 8.56
CA ALA A 19 9.76 -2.36 8.77
C ALA A 19 10.65 -2.37 7.52
N MET A 20 10.07 -2.58 6.33
CA MET A 20 10.83 -2.72 5.09
C MET A 20 11.24 -1.37 4.47
N PHE A 21 10.38 -0.36 4.56
CA PHE A 21 10.61 0.94 3.89
C PHE A 21 10.75 2.13 4.86
N GLY A 22 10.74 1.90 6.17
CA GLY A 22 10.79 2.98 7.15
C GLY A 22 9.58 3.91 7.09
N LEU A 23 8.41 3.39 6.69
CA LEU A 23 7.18 4.18 6.69
C LEU A 23 6.74 4.52 8.12
N GLY A 24 6.14 5.69 8.27
CA GLY A 24 5.33 6.02 9.44
C GLY A 24 3.99 5.26 9.42
N ALA A 25 3.27 5.26 10.55
CA ALA A 25 1.95 4.62 10.62
C ALA A 25 0.97 5.19 9.59
N ALA A 26 0.91 6.53 9.50
CA ALA A 26 0.08 7.25 8.55
C ALA A 26 0.41 6.92 7.08
N GLU A 27 1.69 6.85 6.75
CA GLU A 27 2.17 6.55 5.41
C GLU A 27 1.81 5.11 5.00
N ALA A 28 1.98 4.15 5.91
CA ALA A 28 1.64 2.75 5.66
C ALA A 28 0.14 2.55 5.44
N GLU A 29 -0.71 3.19 6.24
CA GLU A 29 -2.16 3.16 6.04
C GLU A 29 -2.58 3.76 4.70
N VAL A 30 -2.03 4.93 4.34
CA VAL A 30 -2.30 5.56 3.04
C VAL A 30 -1.84 4.65 1.89
N ALA A 31 -0.66 4.04 1.99
CA ALA A 31 -0.15 3.14 0.97
C ALA A 31 -1.08 1.93 0.74
N LEU A 32 -1.56 1.30 1.81
CA LEU A 32 -2.49 0.18 1.73
C LEU A 32 -3.82 0.58 1.11
N HIS A 33 -4.41 1.67 1.56
CA HIS A 33 -5.70 2.14 1.05
C HIS A 33 -5.65 2.50 -0.44
N LEU A 34 -4.56 3.11 -0.90
CA LEU A 34 -4.36 3.39 -2.32
C LEU A 34 -4.11 2.12 -3.13
N ALA A 35 -3.45 1.12 -2.56
CA ALA A 35 -3.25 -0.18 -3.19
C ALA A 35 -4.56 -0.97 -3.35
N GLU A 36 -5.50 -0.78 -2.42
CA GLU A 36 -6.88 -1.28 -2.49
C GLU A 36 -7.75 -0.53 -3.51
N GLY A 37 -7.22 0.53 -4.14
CA GLY A 37 -7.92 1.31 -5.15
C GLY A 37 -8.82 2.40 -4.59
N MET A 38 -8.66 2.79 -3.32
CA MET A 38 -9.37 3.97 -2.81
C MET A 38 -8.83 5.25 -3.43
N GLU A 39 -9.76 6.17 -3.72
CA GLU A 39 -9.44 7.53 -4.16
C GLU A 39 -8.86 8.37 -3.01
N VAL A 40 -8.01 9.34 -3.34
CA VAL A 40 -7.29 10.18 -2.37
C VAL A 40 -8.26 10.92 -1.43
N GLU A 41 -9.38 11.38 -1.96
CA GLU A 41 -10.46 12.05 -1.26
C GLU A 41 -11.15 11.12 -0.25
N ALA A 42 -11.38 9.86 -0.62
CA ALA A 42 -11.95 8.85 0.27
C ALA A 42 -10.98 8.51 1.41
N VAL A 43 -9.68 8.41 1.12
CA VAL A 43 -8.64 8.21 2.13
C VAL A 43 -8.58 9.40 3.10
N ALA A 44 -8.69 10.62 2.58
CA ALA A 44 -8.71 11.83 3.39
C ALA A 44 -9.91 11.84 4.35
N ALA A 45 -11.11 11.58 3.83
CA ALA A 45 -12.33 11.48 4.63
C ALA A 45 -12.25 10.37 5.69
N ARG A 46 -11.81 9.17 5.31
CA ARG A 46 -11.68 8.02 6.21
C ARG A 46 -10.72 8.28 7.36
N ARG A 47 -9.65 9.02 7.11
CA ARG A 47 -8.61 9.34 8.11
C ARG A 47 -8.85 10.65 8.85
N GLY A 48 -9.95 11.36 8.57
CA GLY A 48 -10.26 12.66 9.17
C GLY A 48 -9.19 13.72 8.88
N THR A 49 -8.57 13.67 7.70
CA THR A 49 -7.47 14.57 7.32
C THR A 49 -7.75 15.26 5.99
N SER A 50 -6.93 16.25 5.64
CA SER A 50 -7.09 16.98 4.37
C SER A 50 -6.52 16.20 3.18
N VAL A 51 -7.07 16.43 1.98
CA VAL A 51 -6.52 15.88 0.73
C VAL A 51 -5.06 16.31 0.53
N ALA A 52 -4.70 17.54 0.92
CA ALA A 52 -3.32 18.02 0.86
C ALA A 52 -2.38 17.19 1.75
N THR A 53 -2.84 16.85 2.96
CA THR A 53 -2.11 15.98 3.89
C THR A 53 -1.93 14.57 3.32
N VAL A 54 -2.97 13.98 2.72
CA VAL A 54 -2.84 12.68 2.03
C VAL A 54 -1.86 12.78 0.86
N ARG A 55 -1.93 13.82 0.03
CA ARG A 55 -0.99 14.02 -1.09
C ARG A 55 0.46 14.18 -0.63
N SER A 56 0.71 14.84 0.50
CA SER A 56 2.04 14.92 1.11
C SER A 56 2.55 13.53 1.53
N GLN A 57 1.69 12.74 2.18
CA GLN A 57 2.02 11.37 2.59
C GLN A 57 2.25 10.45 1.38
N ILE A 58 1.48 10.61 0.31
CA ILE A 58 1.71 9.89 -0.96
C ILE A 58 3.12 10.17 -1.48
N ARG A 59 3.55 11.44 -1.53
CA ARG A 59 4.90 11.80 -1.99
C ARG A 59 5.97 11.14 -1.13
N ALA A 60 5.80 11.15 0.20
CA ALA A 60 6.72 10.50 1.12
C ALA A 60 6.77 8.97 0.90
N VAL A 61 5.62 8.32 0.73
CA VAL A 61 5.53 6.89 0.43
C VAL A 61 6.24 6.56 -0.88
N LEU A 62 5.98 7.30 -1.95
CA LEU A 62 6.61 7.06 -3.26
C LEU A 62 8.13 7.20 -3.17
N ALA A 63 8.62 8.24 -2.47
CA ALA A 63 10.04 8.44 -2.24
C ALA A 63 10.67 7.30 -1.43
N LYS A 64 10.03 6.88 -0.32
CA LYS A 64 10.55 5.82 0.57
C LYS A 64 10.49 4.42 -0.03
N THR A 65 9.54 4.19 -0.93
CA THR A 65 9.39 2.91 -1.66
C THR A 65 10.12 2.90 -3.01
N ALA A 66 10.78 4.00 -3.37
CA ALA A 66 11.44 4.20 -4.65
C ALA A 66 10.52 3.96 -5.87
N THR A 67 9.25 4.34 -5.76
CA THR A 67 8.26 4.20 -6.83
C THR A 67 7.93 5.54 -7.48
N LYS A 68 7.58 5.52 -8.76
CA LYS A 68 7.30 6.73 -9.57
C LYS A 68 5.83 7.13 -9.58
N GLY A 69 4.95 6.31 -9.00
CA GLY A 69 3.52 6.60 -8.92
C GLY A 69 2.70 5.49 -8.27
N LEU A 70 1.41 5.76 -8.07
CA LEU A 70 0.50 4.85 -7.36
C LEU A 70 0.37 3.47 -8.04
N ARG A 71 0.40 3.40 -9.36
CA ARG A 71 0.36 2.12 -10.09
C ARG A 71 1.55 1.22 -9.77
N GLU A 72 2.76 1.80 -9.72
CA GLU A 72 3.98 1.07 -9.39
C GLU A 72 3.98 0.67 -7.92
N LEU A 73 3.53 1.56 -7.03
CA LEU A 73 3.31 1.27 -5.62
C LEU A 73 2.35 0.08 -5.43
N SER A 74 1.17 0.09 -6.04
CA SER A 74 0.21 -1.01 -5.95
C SER A 74 0.81 -2.34 -6.44
N THR A 75 1.61 -2.30 -7.51
CA THR A 75 2.28 -3.48 -8.06
C THR A 75 3.33 -4.03 -7.09
N LEU A 76 4.14 -3.16 -6.49
CA LEU A 76 5.13 -3.52 -5.47
C LEU A 76 4.45 -4.16 -4.24
N LEU A 77 3.38 -3.54 -3.74
CA LEU A 77 2.64 -4.01 -2.58
C LEU A 77 2.02 -5.39 -2.84
N LEU A 78 1.36 -5.59 -3.98
CA LEU A 78 0.83 -6.89 -4.40
C LEU A 78 1.93 -7.97 -4.49
N ALA A 79 3.12 -7.61 -4.95
CA ALA A 79 4.24 -8.55 -5.05
C ALA A 79 4.76 -9.00 -3.68
N MET A 80 4.87 -8.09 -2.71
CA MET A 80 5.27 -8.40 -1.32
C MET A 80 4.22 -9.20 -0.57
N GLY A 81 2.97 -9.01 -0.95
CA GLY A 81 1.83 -9.70 -0.38
C GLY A 81 1.74 -11.18 -0.72
N ARG A 82 2.41 -11.65 -1.78
CA ARG A 82 2.39 -13.06 -2.15
C ARG A 82 2.87 -13.90 -0.96
N PRO A 83 2.09 -14.89 -0.47
CA PRO A 83 2.61 -15.82 0.51
C PRO A 83 3.84 -16.47 -0.11
N GLY A 84 4.98 -16.36 0.59
CA GLY A 84 6.21 -17.00 0.17
C GLY A 84 5.93 -18.46 -0.17
N GLY A 85 6.30 -18.85 -1.38
CA GLY A 85 6.40 -20.27 -1.72
C GLY A 85 7.49 -20.88 -0.85
N GLY A 86 7.07 -21.65 0.15
CA GLY A 86 7.86 -22.76 0.66
C GLY A 86 7.58 -23.99 -0.18
#